data_AF-A0A7C1BQT2-F1
#
_entry.id   AF-A0A7C1BQT2-F1
#
_cell.length_a   1.000
_cell.length_b   1.000
_cell.length_c   1.000
_cell.angle_alpha   90.00
_cell.angle_beta   90.00
_cell.angle_gamma   90.00
#
_symmetry.space_group_name_H-M   'P 1'
#
loop_
_entity.id
_entity.type
_entity.pdbx_description
1 polymer ?
#
loop_
_entity_poly.entity_id
_entity_poly.type
_entity_poly.pdbx_seq_one_letter_code
_entity_poly.pdbx_strand_id
1 'polypeptide(L)' 'MENKVTTLTIKKMKKEGRKIVALTAYDYTFAYLIDEAGVDLVLVGDS' A
#
# COMPACT_ATOMS: atom_id res chain seq x y z
N MET A 1 9.49 10.10 -2.19
CA MET A 1 8.23 10.58 -1.56
C MET A 1 7.23 11.17 -2.57
N GLU A 2 7.40 11.00 -3.89
CA GLU A 2 6.59 11.73 -4.86
C GLU A 2 5.14 11.23 -5.01
N ASN A 3 4.76 10.09 -4.42
CA ASN A 3 3.38 9.58 -4.47
C ASN A 3 2.96 8.88 -3.17
N LYS A 4 2.84 9.63 -2.08
CA LYS A 4 2.28 9.08 -0.83
C LYS A 4 0.84 8.62 -1.06
N VAL A 5 0.56 7.34 -0.86
CA VAL A 5 -0.81 6.81 -0.92
C VAL A 5 -1.60 7.32 0.28
N THR A 6 -2.79 7.85 0.01
CA THR A 6 -3.73 8.35 1.03
C THR A 6 -5.07 7.65 0.90
N THR A 7 -5.95 7.81 1.89
CA THR A 7 -7.33 7.30 1.80
C THR A 7 -8.11 7.90 0.62
N LEU A 8 -7.80 9.13 0.19
CA LEU A 8 -8.37 9.72 -1.02
C LEU A 8 -7.84 9.05 -2.29
N THR A 9 -6.55 8.70 -2.33
CA THR A 9 -5.93 7.94 -3.43
C THR A 9 -6.64 6.59 -3.60
N ILE A 10 -6.85 5.85 -2.50
CA ILE A 10 -7.55 4.56 -2.50
C ILE A 10 -9.00 4.69 -3.00
N LYS A 11 -9.75 5.71 -2.53
CA LYS A 11 -11.11 5.98 -3.02
C LYS A 11 -11.14 6.26 -4.53
N LYS A 12 -10.17 7.03 -5.02
CA LYS A 12 -10.03 7.33 -6.45
C LYS A 12 -9.74 6.08 -7.27
N MET A 13 -8.76 5.26 -6.85
CA MET A 13 -8.43 3.97 -7.49
C MET A 13 -9.65 3.07 -7.62
N LYS A 14 -10.45 2.95 -6.54
CA LYS A 14 -11.69 2.17 -6.56
C LYS A 14 -12.71 2.73 -7.57
N LYS A 15 -12.89 4.05 -7.62
CA LYS A 15 -13.80 4.70 -8.59
C LYS A 15 -13.35 4.47 -10.04
N GLU A 16 -12.05 4.42 -10.28
CA GLU A 16 -11.44 4.20 -11.59
C GLU A 16 -11.36 2.71 -11.99
N GLY A 17 -11.75 1.79 -11.10
CA GLY A 17 -11.61 0.35 -11.33
C GLY A 17 -10.17 -0.16 -11.30
N ARG A 18 -9.21 0.65 -10.82
CA ARG A 18 -7.83 0.23 -10.62
C ARG A 18 -7.78 -0.73 -9.42
N LYS A 19 -7.19 -1.91 -9.63
CA LYS A 19 -6.95 -2.88 -8.55
C LYS A 19 -6.00 -2.29 -7.51
N ILE A 20 -6.26 -2.59 -6.25
CA ILE A 20 -5.47 -2.14 -5.09
C ILE A 20 -4.73 -3.36 -4.55
N VAL A 21 -3.41 -3.26 -4.43
CA VAL A 21 -2.56 -4.33 -3.87
C VAL A 21 -2.23 -3.99 -2.42
N ALA A 22 -2.49 -4.95 -1.52
CA ALA A 22 -2.15 -4.84 -0.10
C ALA A 22 -1.34 -6.06 0.35
N LEU A 23 -0.28 -5.84 1.12
CA LEU A 23 0.54 -6.90 1.72
C LEU A 23 0.74 -6.65 3.21
N THR A 24 0.93 -7.73 3.98
CA THR A 24 1.31 -7.63 5.38
C THR A 24 2.81 -7.38 5.54
N ALA A 25 3.18 -6.55 6.51
CA ALA A 25 4.58 -6.38 6.93
C ALA A 25 4.61 -6.02 8.42
N TYR A 26 5.61 -6.55 9.14
CA TYR A 26 5.73 -6.41 10.59
C TYR A 26 7.04 -5.74 11.04
N ASP A 27 7.95 -5.47 10.09
CA ASP A 27 9.21 -4.81 10.35
C ASP A 27 9.57 -3.84 9.23
N TYR A 28 10.58 -3.02 9.51
CA TYR A 28 11.07 -1.99 8.61
C TYR A 28 11.61 -2.54 7.29
N THR A 29 12.37 -3.64 7.35
CA THR A 29 13.06 -4.20 6.18
C THR A 29 12.05 -4.66 5.14
N PHE A 30 11.02 -5.41 5.55
CA PHE A 30 9.96 -5.81 4.64
C PHE A 30 9.10 -4.64 4.17
N ALA A 31 8.75 -3.71 5.06
CA ALA A 31 7.97 -2.53 4.68
C ALA A 31 8.70 -1.70 3.61
N TYR A 32 10.01 -1.54 3.72
CA TYR A 32 10.84 -0.83 2.75
C TYR A 32 10.87 -1.54 1.38
N LEU A 33 11.11 -2.85 1.36
CA LEU A 33 11.13 -3.63 0.11
C LEU A 33 9.77 -3.63 -0.60
N ILE A 34 8.67 -3.68 0.17
CA ILE A 34 7.30 -3.68 -0.35
C ILE A 34 6.92 -2.31 -0.92
N ASP A 35 7.35 -1.21 -0.30
CA ASP A 35 7.18 0.16 -0.81
C ASP A 35 7.93 0.35 -2.14
N GLU A 36 9.19 -0.09 -2.23
CA GLU A 36 9.98 -0.06 -3.48
C GLU A 36 9.36 -0.94 -4.58
N ALA A 37 8.67 -2.03 -4.21
CA ALA A 37 7.95 -2.88 -5.16
C ALA A 37 6.63 -2.27 -5.68
N GLY A 38 6.21 -1.11 -5.16
CA GLY A 38 5.04 -0.37 -5.62
C GLY A 38 3.70 -0.88 -5.07
N VAL A 39 3.70 -1.51 -3.89
CA VAL A 39 2.47 -1.94 -3.22
C VAL A 39 1.68 -0.74 -2.71
N ASP A 40 0.37 -0.74 -2.90
CA ASP A 40 -0.47 0.43 -2.57
C ASP A 40 -0.69 0.57 -1.04
N LEU A 41 -0.70 -0.54 -0.29
CA LEU A 41 -1.00 -0.59 1.14
C LEU A 41 -0.17 -1.64 1.89
N VAL A 42 0.37 -1.24 3.06
CA VAL A 42 0.94 -2.16 4.05
C VAL A 42 -0.06 -2.38 5.19
N LEU A 43 -0.34 -3.64 5.51
CA LEU A 43 -1.22 -4.06 6.60
C LEU A 43 -0.39 -4.63 7.75
N VAL A 44 -0.39 -3.96 8.90
CA VAL A 44 0.11 -4.55 10.15
C VAL A 44 -1.06 -5.32 10.77
N GLY A 45 -1.12 -6.62 10.50
CA GLY A 45 -2.20 -7.49 10.96
C GLY A 45 -1.97 -8.05 12.36
N ASP A 46 -3.01 -8.63 12.94
CA ASP A 46 -2.99 -9.44 14.17
C ASP A 46 -2.73 -10.93 13.93
N SER A 47 -2.69 -11.35 12.66
CA SER A 47 -2.18 -12.64 12.20
C SER A 47 -0.67 -12.77 12.43
#